data_AF-A0A4U7EYY4-F1
#
_entry.id   AF-A0A4U7EYY4-F1
#
_cell.length_a   1.000
_cell.length_b   1.000
_cell.length_c   1.000
_cell.angle_alpha   90.00
_cell.angle_beta   90.00
_cell.angle_gamma   90.00
#
_symmetry.space_group_name_H-M   'P 1'
#
loop_
_entity.id
_entity.type
_entity.pdbx_description
1 polymer ?
#
loop_
_entity_poly.entity_id
_entity_poly.type
_entity_poly.pdbx_seq_one_letter_code
_entity_poly.pdbx_strand_id
1 'polypeptide(L)'
;PAVLHPEDHTARPQIVSESQNARLYAIIEEFEKRTGVPVLLNTSFNDHGDPIVRTPKEAIQTYISSGLDVLVLEDLILVKNNV
;
A
#
# COMPACT_ATOMS: atom_id res chain seq x y z
N PRO A 1 3.92 6.58 -14.05
CA PRO A 1 3.53 5.59 -15.09
C PRO A 1 2.83 4.34 -14.52
N ALA A 2 3.31 3.78 -13.39
CA ALA A 2 2.82 2.50 -12.83
C ALA A 2 1.31 2.41 -12.49
N VAL A 3 0.59 3.54 -12.46
CA VAL A 3 -0.84 3.63 -12.11
C VAL A 3 -1.73 4.11 -13.27
N LEU A 4 -1.13 4.30 -14.46
CA LEU A 4 -1.86 4.70 -15.66
C LEU A 4 -1.98 3.51 -16.59
N HIS A 5 -3.10 3.42 -17.31
CA HIS A 5 -3.21 2.49 -18.41
C HIS A 5 -2.24 2.90 -19.54
N PRO A 6 -1.45 1.96 -20.10
CA PRO A 6 -0.31 2.32 -20.95
C PRO A 6 -0.68 2.90 -22.32
N GLU A 7 -1.86 2.58 -22.85
CA GLU A 7 -2.25 2.99 -24.20
C GLU A 7 -2.92 4.37 -24.25
N ASP A 8 -3.75 4.68 -23.26
CA ASP A 8 -4.63 5.86 -23.25
C ASP A 8 -4.41 6.80 -22.05
N HIS A 9 -3.48 6.44 -21.16
CA HIS A 9 -3.09 7.21 -19.98
C HIS A 9 -4.23 7.47 -18.98
N THR A 10 -5.29 6.66 -19.01
CA THR A 10 -6.40 6.76 -18.05
C THR A 10 -6.05 6.13 -16.70
N ALA A 11 -6.81 6.48 -15.65
CA ALA A 11 -6.64 5.96 -14.29
C ALA A 11 -7.97 5.85 -13.55
N ARG A 12 -8.00 5.03 -12.48
CA ARG A 12 -9.12 4.94 -11.54
C ARG A 12 -8.70 5.44 -10.16
N PRO A 13 -8.66 6.77 -9.94
CA PRO A 13 -8.11 7.33 -8.71
C PRO A 13 -9.02 7.08 -7.50
N GLN A 14 -8.38 6.87 -6.35
CA GLN A 14 -9.01 7.04 -5.05
C GLN A 14 -8.50 8.35 -4.47
N ILE A 15 -9.38 9.34 -4.31
CA ILE A 15 -9.04 10.59 -3.64
C ILE A 15 -9.13 10.37 -2.13
N VAL A 16 -8.07 10.74 -1.43
CA VAL A 16 -7.98 10.63 0.04
C VAL A 16 -7.88 12.03 0.61
N SER A 17 -8.83 12.40 1.46
CA SER A 17 -8.71 13.60 2.29
C SER A 17 -8.22 13.24 3.71
N GLU A 18 -7.58 14.21 4.37
CA GLU A 18 -7.17 14.07 5.77
C GLU A 18 -8.36 13.71 6.69
N SER A 19 -9.54 14.32 6.44
CA SER A 19 -10.76 14.05 7.20
C SER A 19 -11.29 12.62 7.04
N GLN A 20 -10.98 11.95 5.93
CA GLN A 20 -11.39 10.56 5.68
C GLN A 20 -10.38 9.56 6.25
N ASN A 21 -9.09 9.85 6.11
CA ASN A 21 -8.02 9.00 6.62
C ASN A 21 -6.73 9.80 6.80
N ALA A 22 -6.56 10.41 7.97
CA ALA A 22 -5.40 11.25 8.29
C ALA A 22 -4.07 10.50 8.16
N ARG A 23 -4.03 9.20 8.50
CA ARG A 23 -2.80 8.40 8.44
C ARG A 23 -2.36 8.15 7.00
N LEU A 24 -3.27 7.74 6.12
CA LEU A 24 -2.94 7.54 4.70
C LEU A 24 -2.64 8.87 4.01
N TYR A 25 -3.34 9.94 4.37
CA TYR A 25 -3.07 11.29 3.87
C TYR A 25 -1.64 11.74 4.21
N ALA A 26 -1.21 11.58 5.46
CA ALA A 26 0.15 11.92 5.89
C ALA A 26 1.23 11.10 5.16
N ILE A 27 0.96 9.82 4.85
CA ILE A 27 1.89 9.00 4.05
C ILE A 27 2.01 9.55 2.62
N ILE A 28 0.90 9.93 1.99
CA ILE A 28 0.91 10.52 0.64
C ILE A 28 1.64 11.87 0.65
N GLU A 29 1.40 12.71 1.66
CA GLU A 29 2.07 14.00 1.81
C GLU A 29 3.59 13.84 2.00
N GLU A 30 4.02 12.91 2.84
CA GLU A 30 5.45 12.62 3.04
C GLU A 30 6.08 12.01 1.77
N PHE A 31 5.34 11.19 1.03
CA PHE A 31 5.78 10.66 -0.25
C PHE A 31 5.95 11.79 -1.29
N GLU A 32 5.03 12.76 -1.33
CA GLU A 32 5.17 13.96 -2.17
C GLU A 32 6.40 14.78 -1.80
N LYS A 33 6.63 15.07 -0.51
CA LYS A 33 7.81 15.82 -0.04
C LYS A 33 9.12 15.19 -0.52
N ARG A 34 9.17 13.85 -0.61
CA ARG A 34 10.37 13.11 -1.03
C ARG A 34 10.51 12.93 -2.53
N THR A 35 9.40 12.81 -3.26
CA THR A 35 9.42 12.39 -4.68
C THR A 35 8.90 13.43 -5.66
N GLY A 36 8.22 14.46 -5.16
CA GLY A 36 7.45 15.43 -5.96
C GLY A 36 6.14 14.87 -6.54
N VAL A 37 5.74 13.65 -6.16
CA VAL A 37 4.54 12.98 -6.69
C VAL A 37 3.59 12.61 -5.54
N PRO A 38 2.40 13.21 -5.43
CA PRO A 38 1.44 12.91 -4.35
C PRO A 38 0.54 11.70 -4.67
N VAL A 39 1.10 10.62 -5.22
CA VAL A 39 0.32 9.45 -5.66
C VAL A 39 1.02 8.15 -5.31
N LEU A 40 0.26 7.22 -4.71
CA LEU A 40 0.69 5.86 -4.40
C LEU A 40 -0.10 4.85 -5.24
N LEU A 41 0.55 3.74 -5.59
CA LEU A 41 -0.16 2.56 -6.08
C LEU A 41 -0.84 1.86 -4.89
N ASN A 42 -2.15 1.68 -4.96
CA ASN A 42 -2.94 0.98 -3.95
C ASN A 42 -3.56 -0.28 -4.57
N THR A 43 -3.23 -1.45 -4.02
CA THR A 43 -3.77 -2.75 -4.47
C THR A 43 -4.27 -3.55 -3.27
N SER A 44 -5.07 -4.59 -3.53
CA SER A 44 -5.55 -5.48 -2.49
C SER A 44 -4.40 -6.12 -1.72
N PHE A 45 -4.47 -6.09 -0.40
CA PHE A 45 -3.56 -6.87 0.44
C PHE A 45 -4.10 -8.29 0.59
N ASN A 46 -3.67 -9.16 -0.31
CA ASN A 46 -3.97 -10.59 -0.39
C ASN A 46 -2.92 -11.30 -1.28
N ASP A 47 -2.98 -12.62 -1.30
CA ASP A 47 -2.27 -13.44 -2.31
C ASP A 47 -3.25 -13.86 -3.42
N HIS A 48 -2.73 -14.39 -4.53
CA HIS A 48 -3.56 -14.79 -5.66
C HIS A 48 -4.56 -15.89 -5.29
N GLY A 49 -5.85 -15.59 -5.43
CA GLY A 49 -6.95 -16.51 -5.08
C GLY A 49 -7.48 -16.34 -3.66
N ASP A 50 -6.80 -15.57 -2.80
CA ASP A 50 -7.22 -15.31 -1.44
C ASP A 50 -8.08 -14.04 -1.32
N PRO A 51 -9.02 -13.99 -0.36
CA PRO A 51 -9.73 -12.76 -0.03
C PRO A 51 -8.77 -11.72 0.58
N ILE A 52 -9.20 -10.46 0.59
CA ILE A 52 -8.49 -9.38 1.31
C ILE A 52 -8.37 -9.77 2.78
N VAL A 53 -7.18 -9.58 3.33
CA VAL A 53 -6.85 -9.80 4.75
C VAL A 53 -7.82 -9.04 5.67
N ARG A 54 -8.27 -9.69 6.75
CA ARG A 54 -9.17 -9.11 7.78
C ARG A 54 -8.67 -9.27 9.21
N THR A 55 -7.63 -10.06 9.44
CA THR A 55 -7.06 -10.26 10.78
C THR A 55 -5.54 -10.03 10.79
N PRO A 56 -4.95 -9.64 11.93
CA PRO A 56 -3.50 -9.56 12.10
C PRO A 56 -2.77 -10.85 11.69
N LYS A 57 -3.36 -12.00 12.02
CA LYS A 57 -2.80 -13.31 11.68
C LYS A 57 -2.73 -13.52 10.16
N GLU A 58 -3.82 -13.21 9.45
CA GLU A 58 -3.86 -13.26 7.98
C GLU A 58 -2.83 -12.28 7.37
N ALA A 59 -2.73 -11.04 7.90
CA ALA A 59 -1.75 -10.05 7.43
C ALA A 59 -0.31 -10.57 7.52
N ILE A 60 0.04 -11.18 8.66
CA ILE A 60 1.36 -11.77 8.89
C ILE A 60 1.58 -12.96 7.96
N GLN A 61 0.59 -13.83 7.78
CA GLN A 61 0.69 -14.97 6.87
C GLN A 61 0.93 -14.54 5.42
N THR A 62 0.10 -13.63 4.90
CA THR A 62 0.27 -13.06 3.55
C THR A 62 1.60 -12.32 3.41
N TYR A 63 2.03 -11.58 4.44
CA TYR A 63 3.34 -10.91 4.42
C TYR A 63 4.50 -11.91 4.34
N ILE A 64 4.47 -12.99 5.12
CA ILE A 64 5.53 -14.01 5.11
C ILE A 64 5.57 -14.77 3.78
N SER A 65 4.42 -15.12 3.20
CA SER A 65 4.34 -15.90 1.96
C SER A 65 4.57 -15.08 0.69
N SER A 66 4.41 -13.75 0.75
CA SER A 66 4.56 -12.86 -0.40
C SER A 66 5.99 -12.33 -0.56
N GLY A 67 6.24 -11.62 -1.68
CA GLY A 67 7.47 -10.86 -1.93
C GLY A 67 7.54 -9.48 -1.28
N LEU A 68 6.64 -9.15 -0.34
CA LEU A 68 6.64 -7.84 0.33
C LEU A 68 7.86 -7.67 1.25
N ASP A 69 8.48 -6.50 1.23
CA ASP A 69 9.65 -6.16 2.05
C ASP A 69 9.29 -5.76 3.50
N VAL A 70 8.22 -4.98 3.65
CA VAL A 70 7.81 -4.37 4.93
C VAL A 70 6.30 -4.57 5.13
N LEU A 71 5.90 -4.90 6.37
CA LEU A 71 4.52 -4.87 6.84
C LEU A 71 4.39 -3.84 7.96
N VAL A 72 3.52 -2.86 7.77
CA VAL A 72 3.08 -1.94 8.83
C VAL A 72 1.74 -2.44 9.35
N LEU A 73 1.70 -2.86 10.60
CA LEU A 73 0.50 -3.36 11.28
C LEU A 73 0.26 -2.51 12.53
N GLU A 74 -0.59 -1.51 12.39
CA GLU A 74 -0.75 -0.46 13.41
C GLU A 74 0.60 0.16 13.79
N ASP A 75 0.97 0.14 15.06
CA ASP A 75 2.21 0.73 15.58
C ASP A 75 3.42 -0.22 15.48
N LEU A 76 3.25 -1.37 14.81
CA LEU A 76 4.31 -2.35 14.59
C LEU A 76 4.79 -2.30 13.15
N ILE A 77 6.12 -2.33 12.98
CA ILE A 77 6.78 -2.44 11.69
C ILE A 77 7.56 -3.74 11.67
N LEU A 78 7.21 -4.63 10.75
CA LEU A 78 7.94 -5.85 10.46
C LEU A 78 8.75 -5.62 9.19
N VAL A 79 10.03 -5.93 9.25
CA VAL A 79 10.96 -5.84 8.12
C VAL A 79 11.58 -7.21 7.93
N LYS A 80 11.55 -7.73 6.70
CA LYS A 80 12.22 -8.99 6.39
C LYS A 80 13.72 -8.76 6.40
N ASN A 81 14.41 -9.53 7.25
CA ASN A 81 15.86 -9.66 7.17
C ASN A 81 16.16 -10.63 6.03
N ASN A 82 16.27 -10.10 4.82
CA ASN A 82 16.77 -10.85 3.67
C ASN A 82 18.27 -11.04 3.87
N VAL A 83 18.68 -12.12 4.54
CA VAL A 83 20.07 -12.61 4.52
C VAL A 83 20.26 -13.46 3.28
#